data_AF-A0A7W8E8Q3-F1
#
_entry.id   AF-A0A7W8E8Q3-F1
#
_cell.length_a   1.000
_cell.length_b   1.000
_cell.length_c   1.000
_cell.angle_alpha   90.00
_cell.angle_beta   90.00
_cell.angle_gamma   90.00
#
_symmetry.space_group_name_H-M   'P 1'
#
loop_
_entity.id
_entity.type
_entity.pdbx_description
1 polymer ?
#
loop_
_entity_poly.entity_id
_entity_poly.type
_entity_poly.pdbx_seq_one_letter_code
_entity_poly.pdbx_strand_id
1 'polypeptide(L)' 'MSMLGLPQEAERRLHDRFVSAVIIAAAIIAAVRLAREPDIGKPSPRLFAVIADSVALARLILKRVAG' A
#
# COMPACT_ATOMS: atom_id res chain seq x y z
N MET A 1 -32.05 5.31 -20.51
CA MET A 1 -30.71 4.72 -20.72
C MET A 1 -29.66 5.76 -20.36
N SER A 2 -28.65 5.29 -19.64
CA SER A 2 -27.65 5.97 -18.81
C SER A 2 -26.78 7.01 -19.51
N MET A 3 -26.74 8.25 -18.99
CA MET A 3 -25.89 9.34 -19.50
C MET A 3 -24.77 9.83 -18.54
N LEU A 4 -24.56 9.27 -17.34
CA LEU A 4 -23.57 9.85 -16.38
C LEU A 4 -22.82 8.79 -15.53
N GLY A 5 -21.96 7.98 -16.15
CA GLY A 5 -21.04 7.05 -15.44
C GLY A 5 -19.57 7.49 -15.36
N LEU A 6 -19.17 8.52 -16.12
CA LEU A 6 -17.76 8.87 -16.35
C LEU A 6 -16.96 9.36 -15.12
N PRO A 7 -17.52 10.17 -14.20
CA PRO A 7 -16.75 10.67 -13.05
C PRO A 7 -16.39 9.55 -12.06
N GLN A 8 -17.35 8.67 -11.77
CA GLN A 8 -17.19 7.61 -10.75
C GLN A 8 -16.15 6.57 -11.19
N GLU A 9 -16.12 6.22 -12.47
CA GLU A 9 -15.11 5.29 -13.00
C GLU A 9 -13.70 5.90 -12.98
N ALA A 10 -13.56 7.19 -13.31
CA ALA A 10 -12.27 7.87 -13.27
C ALA A 10 -11.72 7.96 -11.85
N GLU A 11 -12.58 8.33 -10.89
CA GLU A 11 -12.24 8.38 -9.46
C GLU A 11 -11.87 6.99 -8.93
N ARG A 12 -12.61 5.95 -9.29
CA ARG A 12 -12.28 4.57 -8.93
C ARG A 12 -10.94 4.12 -9.51
N ARG A 13 -10.67 4.42 -10.79
CA ARG A 13 -9.37 4.12 -11.41
C ARG A 13 -8.20 4.83 -10.72
N LEU A 14 -8.40 6.08 -10.27
CA LEU A 14 -7.40 6.80 -9.50
C LEU A 14 -7.20 6.18 -8.11
N HIS A 15 -8.29 5.87 -7.41
CA HIS A 15 -8.25 5.19 -6.12
C HIS A 15 -7.51 3.85 -6.21
N ASP A 16 -7.85 3.01 -7.18
CA ASP A 16 -7.23 1.69 -7.38
C ASP A 16 -5.73 1.81 -7.67
N ARG A 17 -5.31 2.84 -8.43
CA ARG A 17 -3.89 3.15 -8.67
C ARG A 17 -3.18 3.58 -7.39
N PHE A 18 -3.80 4.42 -6.57
CA PHE A 18 -3.22 4.85 -5.30
C PHE A 18 -3.10 3.70 -4.31
N VAL A 19 -4.09 2.82 -4.24
CA VAL A 19 -4.04 1.59 -3.44
C VAL A 19 -2.89 0.70 -3.92
N SER A 20 -2.77 0.48 -5.23
CA SER A 20 -1.68 -0.32 -5.81
C SER A 20 -0.30 0.27 -5.50
N ALA A 21 -0.15 1.59 -5.60
CA ALA A 21 1.10 2.28 -5.28
C ALA A 21 1.48 2.12 -3.79
N VAL A 22 0.51 2.26 -2.88
CA VAL A 22 0.73 2.05 -1.44
C VAL A 22 1.12 0.61 -1.14
N ILE A 23 0.45 -0.38 -1.76
CA ILE A 23 0.76 -1.80 -1.58
C ILE A 23 2.21 -2.08 -2.01
N ILE A 24 2.62 -1.62 -3.19
CA ILE A 24 3.98 -1.85 -3.71
C ILE A 24 5.02 -1.18 -2.80
N ALA A 25 4.82 0.08 -2.43
CA ALA A 25 5.75 0.78 -1.56
C ALA A 25 5.86 0.10 -0.18
N ALA A 26 4.73 -0.27 0.42
CA ALA A 26 4.70 -0.97 1.70
C ALA A 26 5.42 -2.32 1.63
N ALA A 27 5.22 -3.08 0.55
CA ALA A 27 5.86 -4.37 0.33
C ALA A 27 7.39 -4.23 0.21
N ILE A 28 7.88 -3.24 -0.53
CA ILE A 28 9.33 -2.97 -0.67
C ILE A 28 9.93 -2.57 0.68
N ILE A 29 9.29 -1.64 1.40
CA ILE A 29 9.75 -1.19 2.72
C ILE A 29 9.78 -2.37 3.70
N ALA A 30 8.72 -3.18 3.72
CA ALA A 30 8.64 -4.37 4.57
C ALA A 30 9.71 -5.39 4.22
N ALA A 31 9.93 -5.66 2.93
CA ALA A 31 10.98 -6.58 2.48
C ALA A 31 12.37 -6.14 2.93
N VAL A 32 12.69 -4.84 2.83
CA VAL A 32 13.96 -4.29 3.31
C VAL A 32 14.09 -4.44 4.83
N ARG A 33 13.03 -4.14 5.59
CA ARG A 33 13.02 -4.27 7.06
C ARG A 33 13.11 -5.71 7.54
N LEU A 34 12.54 -6.65 6.78
CA LEU A 34 12.52 -8.09 7.08
C LEU A 34 13.66 -8.86 6.40
N ALA A 35 14.59 -8.18 5.73
CA ALA A 35 15.63 -8.83 4.91
C ALA A 35 16.51 -9.82 5.69
N ARG A 36 16.58 -9.69 7.01
CA ARG A 36 17.34 -10.58 7.91
C ARG A 36 16.47 -11.56 8.68
N GLU A 37 15.16 -11.53 8.47
CA GLU A 37 14.23 -12.37 9.19
C GLU A 37 14.22 -13.78 8.56
N PRO A 38 14.53 -14.84 9.33
CA PRO A 38 14.79 -16.17 8.77
C PRO A 38 13.54 -16.85 8.22
N ASP A 39 12.36 -16.46 8.70
CA ASP A 39 11.08 -17.02 8.27
C ASP A 39 9.99 -15.95 8.34
N ILE A 40 9.53 -15.52 7.16
CA ILE A 40 8.38 -14.60 6.99
C ILE A 40 7.09 -15.35 6.65
N GLY A 41 7.14 -16.68 6.52
CA GLY A 41 5.99 -17.54 6.27
C GLY A 41 5.18 -17.85 7.53
N LYS A 42 5.80 -17.71 8.71
CA LYS A 42 5.12 -17.86 10.01
C LYS A 42 4.56 -16.53 10.51
N PRO A 43 3.25 -16.45 10.81
CA PRO A 43 2.67 -15.29 11.46
C PRO A 43 3.36 -15.02 12.80
N SER A 44 3.78 -13.77 13.03
CA SER A 44 4.34 -13.35 14.31
C SER A 44 3.94 -11.90 14.62
N PRO A 45 3.84 -11.51 15.91
CA PRO A 45 3.54 -10.13 16.28
C PRO A 45 4.52 -9.12 15.66
N ARG A 46 5.81 -9.49 15.58
CA ARG A 46 6.84 -8.67 14.95
C ARG A 46 6.61 -8.50 13.45
N LEU A 47 6.26 -9.56 12.74
CA LEU A 47 5.94 -9.50 11.31
C LEU A 47 4.76 -8.54 11.05
N PHE A 48 3.68 -8.66 11.82
CA PHE A 48 2.52 -7.79 11.69
C PHE A 48 2.84 -6.33 12.00
N ALA A 49 3.65 -6.07 13.04
CA ALA A 49 4.09 -4.71 13.36
C ALA A 49 4.89 -4.08 12.21
N VAL A 50 5.86 -4.82 11.63
CA VAL A 50 6.64 -4.34 10.49
C VAL A 50 5.76 -4.06 9.27
N ILE A 51 4.77 -4.90 8.99
CA ILE A 51 3.81 -4.66 7.90
C ILE A 51 3.01 -3.38 8.16
N ALA A 52 2.43 -3.22 9.36
CA ALA A 52 1.64 -2.05 9.72
C ALA A 52 2.45 -0.74 9.60
N ASP A 53 3.67 -0.73 10.14
CA ASP A 53 4.57 0.42 10.07
C ASP A 53 4.99 0.74 8.62
N SER A 54 5.14 -0.28 7.78
CA SER A 54 5.51 -0.11 6.38
C SER A 54 4.35 0.45 5.54
N VAL A 55 3.12 0.05 5.85
CA VAL A 55 1.90 0.63 5.25
C VAL A 55 1.73 2.10 5.69
N ALA A 56 1.94 2.40 6.97
CA ALA A 56 1.89 3.79 7.46
C ALA A 56 2.92 4.66 6.74
N LEU A 57 4.16 4.19 6.59
CA LEU A 57 5.21 4.90 5.88
C LEU A 57 4.88 5.07 4.38
N ALA A 58 4.37 4.04 3.71
CA ALA A 58 3.95 4.11 2.31
C ALA A 58 2.84 5.14 2.09
N ARG A 59 1.88 5.25 3.01
CA ARG A 59 0.84 6.30 2.97
C ARG A 59 1.41 7.69 3.15
N LEU A 60 2.41 7.86 4.02
CA LEU A 60 3.11 9.15 4.16
C LEU A 60 3.85 9.53 2.88
N ILE A 61 4.52 8.59 2.24
CA ILE A 61 5.17 8.81 0.94
C ILE A 61 4.12 9.20 -0.11
N LEU A 62 3.02 8.45 -0.21
CA LEU A 62 1.96 8.76 -1.16
C LEU A 62 1.41 10.18 -0.94
N LYS A 63 1.06 10.53 0.31
CA LYS A 63 0.60 11.88 0.66
C LYS A 63 1.63 12.95 0.25
N ARG A 64 2.91 12.67 0.44
CA ARG A 64 3.99 13.61 0.11
C ARG A 64 4.15 13.85 -1.38
N VAL A 65 3.87 12.86 -2.23
CA VAL A 65 4.06 12.93 -3.69
C VAL A 65 2.78 13.25 -4.46
N ALA A 66 1.61 12.89 -3.93
CA ALA A 66 0.32 13.01 -4.62
C ALA A 66 -0.63 14.07 -4.04
N GLY A 67 -0.36 14.62 -2.84
CA GLY A 67 -1.19 15.64 -2.21
C GLY A 67 -2.36 15.08 -1.42
#